data_AF-G3ILS5-F1
#
_entry.id   AF-G3ILS5-F1
#
_cell.length_a   1.000
_cell.length_b   1.000
_cell.length_c   1.000
_cell.angle_alpha   90.00
_cell.angle_beta   90.00
_cell.angle_gamma   90.00
#
_symmetry.space_group_name_H-M   'P 1'
#
loop_
_entity.id
_entity.type
_entity.pdbx_description
1 polymer ?
#
loop_
_entity_poly.entity_id
_entity_poly.type
_entity_poly.pdbx_seq_one_letter_code
_entity_poly.pdbx_strand_id
1 'polypeptide(L)'
;MTQWAVAFCPNALFILKADEKMFINLSGLVDYLLSLKEHLEGTYVGRVIHQDTPNRDPHSQEFVPLSEYPEKHYPDYCSSEAFIMSQDVAHTVYVVLNEAPITVPTDVFVGIVLC
;
A
#
# COMPACT_ATOMS: atom_id res chain seq x y z
N MET A 1 4.23 9.27 -4.72
CA MET A 1 4.36 9.77 -3.34
C MET A 1 5.32 8.93 -2.51
N THR A 2 5.21 7.60 -2.52
CA THR A 2 6.14 6.67 -1.84
C THR A 2 7.61 6.92 -2.19
N GLN A 3 7.93 7.10 -3.47
CA GLN A 3 9.30 7.46 -3.91
C GLN A 3 9.86 8.72 -3.22
N TRP A 4 9.04 9.76 -3.07
CA TRP A 4 9.50 11.01 -2.44
C TRP A 4 9.76 10.81 -0.94
N ALA A 5 8.87 10.11 -0.25
CA ALA A 5 9.04 9.81 1.17
C ALA A 5 10.31 8.97 1.43
N VAL A 6 10.57 7.96 0.58
CA VAL A 6 11.79 7.14 0.66
C VAL A 6 13.04 7.97 0.38
N ALA A 7 13.02 8.86 -0.63
CA ALA A 7 14.18 9.64 -1.03
C ALA A 7 14.51 10.81 -0.08
N PHE A 8 13.50 11.47 0.48
CA PHE A 8 13.67 12.72 1.23
C PHE A 8 13.40 12.59 2.73
N CYS A 9 12.87 11.45 3.20
CA CYS A 9 12.66 11.17 4.62
C CYS A 9 13.27 9.81 5.02
N PRO A 10 14.59 9.59 4.85
CA PRO A 10 15.23 8.29 5.08
C PRO A 10 15.19 7.82 6.54
N ASN A 11 15.01 8.74 7.49
CA ASN A 11 14.98 8.45 8.93
C ASN A 11 13.56 8.40 9.50
N ALA A 12 12.52 8.51 8.67
CA ALA A 12 11.15 8.30 9.13
C ALA A 12 11.01 6.83 9.56
N LEU A 13 10.39 6.56 10.72
CA LEU A 13 10.12 5.18 11.14
C LEU A 13 8.87 4.63 10.44
N PHE A 14 7.87 5.49 10.25
CA PHE A 14 6.59 5.17 9.65
C PHE A 14 6.21 6.25 8.63
N ILE A 15 5.60 5.81 7.54
CA ILE A 15 5.01 6.65 6.50
C ILE A 15 3.50 6.40 6.50
N LEU A 16 2.73 7.46 6.71
CA LEU A 16 1.28 7.45 6.55
C LEU A 16 0.94 7.97 5.15
N LYS A 17 0.26 7.15 4.35
CA LYS A 17 -0.42 7.59 3.13
C LYS A 17 -1.91 7.68 3.45
N ALA A 18 -2.51 8.83 3.13
CA ALA A 18 -3.96 9.02 3.24
C ALA A 18 -4.48 9.83 2.03
N ASP A 19 -5.74 9.62 1.69
CA ASP A 19 -6.50 10.47 0.78
C ASP A 19 -6.81 11.81 1.43
N GLU A 20 -6.88 12.87 0.62
CA GLU A 20 -7.11 14.25 1.08
C GLU A 20 -8.47 14.45 1.79
N LYS A 21 -9.42 13.54 1.59
CA LYS A 21 -10.76 13.59 2.19
C LYS A 21 -10.82 12.86 3.54
N MET A 22 -9.75 12.23 3.97
CA MET A 22 -9.71 11.46 5.21
C MET A 22 -9.49 12.35 6.42
N PHE A 23 -10.22 12.07 7.49
CA PHE A 23 -9.90 12.58 8.82
C PHE A 23 -8.98 11.59 9.55
N ILE A 24 -7.91 12.11 10.16
CA ILE A 24 -6.90 11.29 10.83
C ILE A 24 -6.82 11.70 12.31
N ASN A 25 -7.15 10.77 13.20
CA ASN A 25 -6.89 10.94 14.64
C ASN A 25 -5.41 10.72 14.93
N LEU A 26 -4.61 11.78 14.82
CA LEU A 26 -3.15 11.72 15.00
C LEU A 26 -2.75 11.27 16.42
N SER A 27 -3.48 11.67 17.46
CA SER A 27 -3.14 11.29 18.84
C SER A 27 -3.24 9.78 19.02
N GLY A 28 -4.41 9.21 18.69
CA GLY A 28 -4.61 7.76 18.80
C GLY A 28 -3.69 6.98 17.87
N LEU A 29 -3.35 7.56 16.72
CA LEU A 29 -2.41 6.94 15.81
C LEU A 29 -1.00 6.87 16.38
N VAL A 30 -0.49 7.98 16.92
CA VAL A 30 0.85 8.02 17.51
C VAL A 30 0.92 7.07 18.70
N ASP A 31 -0.10 7.02 19.54
CA ASP A 31 -0.17 6.08 20.67
C ASP A 31 -0.10 4.62 20.19
N TYR A 32 -0.84 4.29 19.13
CA TYR A 32 -0.79 2.96 18.50
C TYR A 32 0.62 2.65 17.96
N LEU A 33 1.22 3.55 17.20
CA LEU A 33 2.56 3.32 16.63
C LEU A 33 3.65 3.21 17.72
N LEU A 34 3.53 3.97 18.80
CA LEU A 34 4.44 3.86 19.95
C LEU A 34 4.25 2.56 20.73
N SER A 35 3.07 1.94 20.66
CA SER A 35 2.85 0.60 21.24
C SER A 35 3.52 -0.50 20.41
N LEU A 36 3.79 -0.26 19.12
CA LEU A 36 4.46 -1.19 18.20
C LEU A 36 6.00 -1.17 18.31
N LYS A 37 6.60 -0.53 19.33
CA LYS A 37 8.05 -0.30 19.45
C LYS A 37 8.95 -1.55 19.33
N GLU A 38 8.43 -2.75 19.51
CA GLU A 38 9.17 -4.00 19.30
C GLU A 38 9.14 -4.51 17.85
N HIS A 39 8.25 -3.99 17.00
CA HIS A 39 8.01 -4.40 15.62
C HIS A 39 8.03 -3.18 14.67
N LEU A 40 9.15 -2.46 14.64
CA LEU A 40 9.31 -1.25 13.82
C LEU A 40 9.48 -1.53 12.32
N GLU A 41 9.82 -2.78 11.96
CA GLU A 41 10.07 -3.24 10.59
C GLU A 41 8.89 -4.11 10.11
N GLY A 42 8.71 -4.21 8.79
CA GLY A 42 7.64 -5.02 8.19
C GLY A 42 6.22 -4.55 8.51
N THR A 43 6.03 -3.34 9.03
CA THR A 43 4.71 -2.82 9.37
C THR A 43 3.98 -2.43 8.10
N TYR A 44 2.79 -2.99 7.88
CA TYR A 44 1.82 -2.56 6.89
C TYR A 44 0.43 -2.67 7.48
N VAL A 45 -0.19 -1.52 7.79
CA VAL A 45 -1.44 -1.45 8.57
C VAL A 45 -2.40 -0.48 7.91
N GLY A 46 -3.65 -0.91 7.77
CA GLY A 46 -4.73 -0.09 7.24
C GLY A 46 -6.03 -0.87 7.25
N ARG A 47 -7.03 -0.36 6.53
CA ARG A 47 -8.27 -1.10 6.29
C ARG A 47 -8.00 -2.19 5.25
N VAL A 48 -7.93 -3.45 5.68
CA VAL A 48 -7.70 -4.58 4.77
C VAL A 48 -8.93 -4.85 3.91
N ILE A 49 -8.71 -4.97 2.61
CA ILE A 49 -9.68 -5.43 1.61
C ILE A 49 -9.36 -6.89 1.33
N HIS A 50 -10.40 -7.72 1.42
CA HIS A 50 -10.29 -9.17 1.21
C HIS A 50 -11.01 -9.56 -0.07
N GLN A 51 -10.43 -10.50 -0.82
CA GLN A 51 -11.05 -11.16 -1.97
C GLN A 51 -11.59 -10.20 -3.04
N ASP A 52 -10.97 -9.03 -3.22
CA ASP A 52 -11.34 -8.13 -4.30
C ASP A 52 -11.01 -8.76 -5.66
N THR A 53 -11.80 -8.44 -6.67
CA THR A 53 -11.67 -9.06 -8.00
C THR A 53 -11.22 -8.04 -9.03
N PRO A 54 -10.23 -8.38 -9.88
CA PRO A 54 -9.81 -7.51 -10.96
C PRO A 54 -10.98 -7.12 -11.86
N ASN A 55 -11.10 -5.84 -12.18
CA ASN A 55 -12.13 -5.38 -13.10
C ASN A 55 -11.83 -5.88 -14.52
N ARG A 56 -12.72 -6.70 -15.08
CA ARG A 56 -12.55 -7.32 -16.40
C ARG A 56 -13.33 -6.61 -17.51
N ASP A 57 -13.94 -5.47 -17.22
CA ASP A 57 -14.64 -4.65 -18.22
C ASP A 57 -13.63 -3.78 -18.99
N PRO A 58 -13.42 -3.99 -20.31
CA PRO A 58 -12.49 -3.20 -21.11
C PRO A 58 -12.86 -1.70 -21.22
N HIS A 59 -14.07 -1.32 -20.82
CA HIS A 59 -14.52 0.08 -20.81
C HIS A 59 -14.23 0.79 -19.48
N SER A 60 -13.80 0.05 -18.45
CA SER A 60 -13.41 0.61 -17.17
C SER A 60 -12.00 1.21 -17.22
N GLN A 61 -11.78 2.31 -16.50
CA GLN A 61 -10.45 2.87 -16.28
C GLN A 61 -9.56 1.96 -15.41
N GLU A 62 -10.19 1.07 -14.64
CA GLU A 62 -9.53 0.11 -13.76
C GLU A 62 -9.43 -1.28 -14.40
N PHE A 63 -9.63 -1.37 -15.73
CA PHE A 63 -9.55 -2.64 -16.46
C PHE A 63 -8.20 -3.33 -16.27
N VAL A 64 -8.22 -4.58 -15.83
CA VAL A 64 -7.04 -5.43 -15.71
C VAL A 64 -7.23 -6.69 -16.56
N PRO A 65 -6.44 -6.89 -17.63
CA PRO A 65 -6.57 -8.04 -18.50
C PRO A 65 -6.07 -9.34 -17.83
N LEU A 66 -6.63 -10.47 -18.26
CA LEU A 66 -6.23 -11.81 -17.78
C LEU A 66 -4.76 -12.13 -18.06
N SER A 67 -4.20 -11.58 -19.14
CA SER A 67 -2.78 -11.75 -19.48
C SER A 67 -1.84 -11.09 -18.48
N GLU A 68 -2.32 -10.10 -17.73
CA GLU A 68 -1.54 -9.33 -16.78
C GLU A 68 -1.75 -9.81 -15.35
N TYR A 69 -2.98 -10.16 -15.01
CA TYR A 69 -3.31 -10.79 -13.73
C TYR A 69 -4.26 -11.97 -13.97
N PRO A 70 -3.76 -13.21 -14.01
CA PRO A 70 -4.59 -14.38 -14.32
C PRO A 70 -5.44 -14.86 -13.14
N GLU A 71 -5.06 -14.50 -11.92
CA GLU A 71 -5.74 -14.93 -10.70
C GLU A 71 -7.15 -14.32 -10.59
N LYS A 72 -8.02 -15.05 -9.89
CA LYS A 72 -9.43 -14.66 -9.72
C LYS A 72 -9.61 -13.50 -8.75
N HIS A 73 -8.81 -13.46 -7.69
CA HIS A 73 -8.87 -12.44 -6.66
C HIS A 73 -7.48 -11.85 -6.46
N TYR A 74 -7.43 -10.57 -6.09
CA TYR A 74 -6.23 -9.94 -5.57
C TYR A 74 -5.84 -10.53 -4.20
N PRO A 75 -4.56 -10.45 -3.81
CA PRO A 75 -4.17 -10.72 -2.44
C PRO A 75 -4.82 -9.71 -1.49
N ASP A 76 -4.81 -9.99 -0.20
CA ASP A 76 -5.27 -9.02 0.79
C ASP A 76 -4.40 -7.75 0.74
N TYR A 77 -5.03 -6.58 0.67
CA TYR A 77 -4.31 -5.30 0.57
C TYR A 77 -4.99 -4.23 1.40
N CYS A 78 -4.26 -3.19 1.82
CA CYS A 78 -4.87 -2.07 2.51
C CYS A 78 -5.51 -1.10 1.50
N SER A 79 -6.72 -0.65 1.81
CA SER A 79 -7.45 0.35 1.06
C SER A 79 -6.61 1.60 0.76
N SER A 80 -6.76 2.12 -0.46
CA SER A 80 -6.13 3.37 -0.91
C SER A 80 -6.49 4.60 -0.09
N GLU A 81 -7.59 4.57 0.68
CA GLU A 81 -8.07 5.64 1.56
C GLU A 81 -7.02 6.05 2.60
N ALA A 82 -6.50 5.09 3.37
CA ALA A 82 -5.42 5.33 4.33
C ALA A 82 -4.72 4.05 4.74
N PHE A 83 -3.39 4.09 4.76
CA PHE A 83 -2.56 3.03 5.32
C PHE A 83 -1.21 3.57 5.79
N ILE A 84 -0.58 2.81 6.67
CA ILE A 84 0.72 3.08 7.25
C ILE A 84 1.65 1.95 6.88
N MET A 85 2.87 2.33 6.56
CA MET A 85 3.95 1.39 6.32
C MET A 85 5.21 1.82 7.07
N SER A 86 6.01 0.86 7.48
CA SER A 86 7.37 1.15 7.93
C SER A 86 8.28 1.55 6.76
N GLN A 87 9.41 2.17 7.08
CA GLN A 87 10.32 2.70 6.08
C GLN A 87 10.92 1.62 5.17
N ASP A 88 11.25 0.45 5.73
CA ASP A 88 11.75 -0.71 4.99
C ASP A 88 10.71 -1.24 3.99
N VAL A 89 9.44 -1.29 4.40
CA VAL A 89 8.31 -1.66 3.54
C VAL A 89 8.16 -0.65 2.40
N ALA A 90 8.19 0.65 2.70
CA ALA A 90 8.12 1.68 1.67
C ALA A 90 9.28 1.60 0.67
N HIS A 91 10.49 1.27 1.14
CA HIS A 91 11.65 1.07 0.30
C HIS A 91 11.50 -0.15 -0.61
N THR A 92 11.04 -1.28 -0.08
CA THR A 92 10.76 -2.50 -0.87
C THR A 92 9.74 -2.21 -1.97
N VAL A 93 8.62 -1.57 -1.64
CA VAL A 93 7.60 -1.18 -2.63
C VAL A 93 8.21 -0.28 -3.71
N TYR A 94 9.06 0.68 -3.33
CA TYR A 94 9.71 1.58 -4.29
C TYR A 94 10.63 0.84 -5.28
N VAL A 95 11.45 -0.09 -4.79
CA VAL A 95 12.36 -0.88 -5.64
C VAL A 95 11.56 -1.73 -6.63
N VAL A 96 10.56 -2.46 -6.14
CA VAL A 96 9.76 -3.38 -6.97
C VAL A 96 8.95 -2.63 -8.02
N LEU A 97 8.40 -1.46 -7.67
CA LEU A 97 7.66 -0.61 -8.61
C LEU A 97 8.51 -0.13 -9.79
N ASN A 98 9.81 0.05 -9.60
CA ASN A 98 10.73 0.43 -10.68
C ASN A 98 11.16 -0.76 -11.56
N GLU A 99 11.15 -1.98 -11.03
CA GLU A 99 11.60 -3.19 -11.75
C GLU A 99 10.49 -3.88 -12.53
N ALA A 100 9.25 -3.84 -12.03
CA ALA A 100 8.12 -4.53 -12.62
C ALA A 100 6.85 -3.64 -12.61
N PRO A 101 6.65 -2.79 -13.63
CA PRO A 101 5.40 -2.05 -13.76
C PRO A 101 4.29 -3.01 -14.19
N ILE A 102 3.50 -3.46 -13.21
CA ILE A 102 2.25 -4.19 -13.44
C ILE A 102 1.12 -3.15 -13.52
N THR A 103 0.26 -3.25 -14.53
CA THR A 103 -0.94 -2.42 -14.71
C THR A 103 -2.08 -2.97 -13.84
N VAL A 104 -1.95 -2.76 -12.54
CA VAL A 104 -3.00 -2.95 -11.55
C VAL A 104 -3.18 -1.65 -10.76
N PRO A 105 -4.32 -1.44 -10.08
CA PRO A 105 -4.47 -0.33 -9.16
C PRO A 105 -3.33 -0.25 -8.14
N THR A 106 -2.89 0.96 -7.80
CA THR A 106 -1.68 1.17 -6.98
C THR A 106 -1.79 0.54 -5.58
N ASP A 107 -2.96 0.53 -4.96
CA ASP A 107 -3.21 -0.10 -3.67
C ASP A 107 -3.12 -1.63 -3.75
N VAL A 108 -3.67 -2.22 -4.82
CA VAL A 108 -3.50 -3.64 -5.15
C VAL A 108 -2.03 -3.98 -5.38
N PHE A 109 -1.28 -3.13 -6.11
CA PHE A 109 0.16 -3.32 -6.33
C PHE A 109 0.92 -3.40 -5.00
N VAL A 110 0.63 -2.49 -4.06
CA VAL A 110 1.27 -2.53 -2.73
C VAL A 110 0.94 -3.85 -2.01
N GLY A 111 -0.31 -4.32 -2.07
CA GLY A 111 -0.67 -5.64 -1.54
C GLY A 111 0.12 -6.78 -2.18
N ILE A 112 0.23 -6.80 -3.52
CA ILE A 112 0.98 -7.83 -4.26
C ILE A 112 2.47 -7.86 -3.84
N VAL A 113 3.08 -6.70 -3.59
CA VAL A 113 4.48 -6.63 -3.19
C VAL A 113 4.71 -7.10 -1.75
N LEU A 114 3.71 -6.97 -0.88
CA LEU A 114 3.84 -7.20 0.56
C LEU A 114 3.22 -8.52 1.06
N CYS A 115 2.50 -9.24 0.20
CA CYS A 115 1.92 -10.56 0.50
C CYS A 115 2.72 -11.73 -0.07
#